data_AF-A0A7V2WRU2-F1
#
_entry.id   AF-A0A7V2WRU2-F1
#
_cell.length_a   1.000
_cell.length_b   1.000
_cell.length_c   1.000
_cell.angle_alpha   90.00
_cell.angle_beta   90.00
_cell.angle_gamma   90.00
#
_symmetry.space_group_name_H-M   'P 1'
#
loop_
_entity.id
_entity.type
_entity.pdbx_description
1 polymer ?
#
loop_
_entity_poly.entity_id
_entity_poly.type
_entity_poly.pdbx_seq_one_letter_code
_entity_poly.pdbx_strand_id
1 'polypeptide(L)' 'MWWLIEKLHGIADIEGAYSATGWGGPYITVIPKRKLVIAHKTKLSFLTLWGLTAGGVSDSQYWQIINKLLMT' A
#
# COMPACT_ATOMS: atom_id res chain seq x y z
N MET A 1 3.18 10.61 -2.99
CA MET A 1 4.63 10.53 -3.28
C MET A 1 4.98 9.10 -3.59
N TRP A 2 6.00 8.87 -4.42
CA TRP A 2 6.50 7.52 -4.73
C TRP A 2 7.66 7.15 -3.82
N TRP A 3 7.66 5.92 -3.34
CA TRP A 3 8.64 5.36 -2.41
C TRP A 3 9.18 4.05 -2.97
N LEU A 4 10.50 3.90 -2.99
CA LEU A 4 11.16 2.66 -3.36
C LEU A 4 11.12 1.69 -2.17
N ILE A 5 10.87 0.41 -2.46
CA ILE A 5 10.74 -0.65 -1.47
C ILE A 5 11.87 -1.66 -1.71
N GLU A 6 12.85 -1.65 -0.82
CA GLU A 6 14.03 -2.50 -0.95
C GLU A 6 13.89 -3.80 -0.14
N LYS A 7 13.12 -3.77 0.95
CA LYS A 7 12.93 -4.92 1.84
C LYS A 7 11.53 -4.91 2.43
N LEU A 8 10.89 -6.08 2.45
CA LEU A 8 9.63 -6.33 3.17
C LEU A 8 9.68 -7.73 3.76
N HIS A 9 9.84 -7.83 5.09
CA HIS A 9 9.72 -9.07 5.88
C HIS A 9 10.38 -10.33 5.27
N GLY A 10 11.57 -10.19 4.67
CA GLY A 10 12.31 -11.33 4.10
C GLY A 10 11.80 -11.83 2.73
N ILE A 11 10.88 -11.11 2.07
CA ILE A 11 10.44 -11.39 0.71
C ILE A 11 11.57 -11.02 -0.26
N ALA A 12 12.25 -12.03 -0.81
CA ALA A 12 13.48 -11.85 -1.61
C ALA A 12 13.24 -11.16 -2.97
N ASP A 13 12.03 -11.21 -3.50
CA ASP A 13 11.67 -10.71 -4.83
C ASP A 13 10.90 -9.38 -4.80
N ILE A 14 11.06 -8.59 -3.72
CA ILE A 14 10.47 -7.25 -3.61
C ILE A 14 11.42 -6.10 -3.93
N GLU A 15 12.74 -6.34 -3.94
CA GLU A 15 13.74 -5.34 -4.32
C GLU A 15 13.42 -4.71 -5.69
N GLY A 16 13.45 -3.38 -5.77
CA GLY A 16 13.05 -2.61 -6.95
C GLY A 16 11.54 -2.40 -7.09
N ALA A 17 10.73 -2.86 -6.13
CA ALA A 17 9.32 -2.50 -6.04
C ALA A 17 9.18 -1.03 -5.63
N TYR A 18 8.09 -0.40 -6.04
CA TYR A 18 7.82 0.99 -5.69
C TYR A 18 6.33 1.20 -5.46
N SER A 19 6.01 2.11 -4.54
CA SER A 19 4.65 2.35 -4.08
C SER A 19 4.35 3.83 -3.95
N ALA A 20 3.11 4.21 -4.22
CA ALA A 20 2.59 5.52 -3.90
C ALA A 20 1.36 5.39 -2.98
N THR A 21 1.30 6.29 -2.01
CA THR A 21 0.16 6.47 -1.10
C THR A 21 -0.45 7.86 -1.29
N GLY A 22 -1.76 7.95 -1.09
CA GLY A 22 -2.51 9.19 -1.04
C GLY A 22 -3.26 9.38 0.28
N TRP A 23 -3.82 10.57 0.48
CA TRP A 23 -4.60 10.89 1.67
C TRP A 23 -5.78 9.91 1.86
N GLY A 24 -5.92 9.40 3.09
CA GLY A 24 -6.97 8.45 3.47
C GLY A 24 -6.80 7.04 2.93
N GLY A 25 -5.61 6.69 2.45
CA GLY A 25 -5.25 5.31 2.16
C GLY A 25 -5.63 4.74 0.79
N PRO A 26 -5.68 5.48 -0.33
CA PRO A 26 -5.45 4.87 -1.64
C PRO A 26 -3.95 4.55 -1.82
N TYR A 27 -3.65 3.37 -2.37
CA TYR A 27 -2.29 2.92 -2.65
C TYR A 27 -2.17 2.34 -4.05
N ILE A 28 -0.97 2.42 -4.62
CA ILE A 28 -0.56 1.63 -5.77
C ILE A 28 0.85 1.12 -5.53
N THR A 29 1.07 -0.19 -5.67
CA THR A 29 2.38 -0.81 -5.55
C THR A 29 2.68 -1.63 -6.80
N VAL A 30 3.85 -1.42 -7.37
CA VAL A 30 4.36 -2.17 -8.53
C VAL A 30 5.51 -3.05 -8.05
N ILE A 31 5.46 -4.33 -8.39
CA ILE A 31 6.47 -5.33 -8.03
C ILE A 31 6.99 -5.96 -9.33
N PRO A 32 8.04 -5.38 -9.96
CA PRO A 32 8.48 -5.79 -11.30
C PRO A 32 8.89 -7.27 -11.39
N LYS A 33 9.62 -7.77 -10.40
CA LYS A 33 10.11 -9.17 -10.37
C LYS A 33 8.96 -10.20 -10.38
N ARG A 34 7.80 -9.84 -9.82
CA ARG A 34 6.58 -10.66 -9.84
C ARG A 34 5.63 -10.35 -10.99
N LYS A 35 5.96 -9.38 -11.86
CA LYS A 35 5.07 -8.87 -12.92
C LYS A 35 3.68 -8.50 -12.37
N LEU A 36 3.66 -7.89 -11.18
CA LEU A 36 2.44 -7.65 -10.41
C LEU A 36 2.25 -6.16 -10.11
N VAL A 37 1.00 -5.70 -10.23
CA VAL A 37 0.57 -4.37 -9.78
C VAL A 37 -0.60 -4.56 -8.82
N ILE A 38 -0.50 -3.93 -7.65
CA ILE A 38 -1.55 -3.97 -6.63
C ILE A 38 -2.06 -2.54 -6.44
N ALA A 39 -3.32 -2.32 -6.83
CA ALA A 39 -4.02 -1.06 -6.61
C ALA A 39 -5.06 -1.22 -5.50
N HIS A 40 -5.00 -0.36 -4.49
CA HIS A 40 -6.00 -0.29 -3.44
C HIS A 40 -6.67 1.08 -3.47
N LYS A 41 -8.00 1.08 -3.62
CA LYS A 41 -8.81 2.29 -3.66
C LYS A 41 -9.66 2.38 -2.40
N THR A 42 -9.64 3.55 -1.78
CA THR A 42 -10.44 3.85 -0.59
C THR A 42 -11.51 4.87 -0.90
N LYS A 43 -12.73 4.65 -0.39
CA LYS A 43 -13.81 5.64 -0.38
C LYS A 43 -13.94 6.19 1.04
N LEU A 44 -13.66 7.48 1.21
CA LEU A 44 -13.78 8.17 2.49
C LEU A 44 -15.18 8.76 2.68
N SER A 45 -15.63 8.82 3.92
CA SER A 45 -16.79 9.63 4.30
C SER A 45 -16.41 11.12 4.29
N PHE A 46 -17.40 12.02 4.27
CA PHE A 46 -17.17 13.47 4.34
C PHE A 46 -16.37 13.85 5.59
N LEU A 47 -16.77 13.35 6.77
CA LEU A 47 -16.09 13.65 8.04
C LEU A 47 -14.65 13.12 8.06
N THR A 48 -14.41 11.94 7.47
CA THR A 48 -13.05 11.38 7.34
C THR A 48 -12.19 12.19 6.38
N LEU A 49 -12.76 12.65 5.27
CA LEU A 49 -12.05 13.45 4.26
C LEU A 49 -11.54 14.78 4.85
N TRP A 50 -12.31 15.38 5.76
CA TRP A 50 -11.96 16.57 6.53
C TRP A 50 -11.16 16.30 7.81
N GLY A 51 -10.78 15.05 8.08
CA GLY A 51 -9.99 14.69 9.27
C GLY A 51 -10.73 14.78 10.60
N LEU A 52 -12.07 14.87 10.59
CA LEU A 52 -12.91 15.01 11.78
C LEU A 52 -13.21 13.66 12.47
N THR A 53 -13.07 12.56 11.72
CA THR A 53 -13.26 11.20 12.23
C THR A 53 -12.21 10.27 11.62
N ALA A 54 -11.76 9.28 12.39
CA ALA A 54 -10.88 8.23 11.87
C ALA A 54 -11.56 7.45 10.73
N GLY A 55 -10.76 6.96 9.78
CA GLY A 55 -11.23 6.10 8.69
C GLY A 55 -10.15 5.91 7.62
N GLY A 56 -10.50 5.16 6.58
CA GLY A 56 -9.58 4.78 5.51
C GLY A 56 -8.65 3.63 5.90
N VAL A 57 -7.53 3.50 5.17
CA VAL A 57 -6.53 2.44 5.39
C VAL A 57 -5.17 3.07 5.69
N SER A 58 -4.62 2.77 6.86
CA SER A 58 -3.28 3.21 7.24
C SER A 58 -2.18 2.47 6.48
N ASP A 59 -0.99 3.08 6.38
CA ASP A 59 0.17 2.48 5.71
C ASP A 59 0.48 1.09 6.29
N SER A 60 0.47 0.95 7.62
CA SER A 60 0.74 -0.33 8.30
C SER A 60 -0.26 -1.42 7.91
N GLN A 61 -1.55 -1.09 7.87
CA GLN A 61 -2.58 -2.05 7.44
C GLN A 61 -2.39 -2.46 5.98
N TYR A 62 -2.08 -1.50 5.09
CA TYR A 62 -1.81 -1.80 3.70
C TYR A 62 -0.62 -2.74 3.54
N TRP A 63 0.51 -2.47 4.19
CA TRP A 63 1.70 -3.33 4.10
C TRP A 63 1.49 -4.72 4.71
N GLN A 64 0.65 -4.85 5.74
CA GLN A 64 0.23 -6.17 6.24
C GLN A 64 -0.57 -6.95 5.19
N ILE A 65 -1.45 -6.30 4.43
CA ILE A 65 -2.20 -6.92 3.33
C ILE A 65 -1.23 -7.38 2.25
N ILE A 66 -0.29 -6.51 1.83
CA ILE A 66 0.73 -6.86 0.83
C ILE A 66 1.55 -8.06 1.31
N ASN A 67 2.03 -8.05 2.54
CA ASN A 67 2.79 -9.17 3.10
C ASN A 67 2.00 -10.49 3.04
N LYS A 68 0.71 -10.49 3.40
CA LYS A 68 -0.15 -11.67 3.31
C LYS A 68 -0.35 -12.15 1.86
N LEU A 69 -0.52 -11.24 0.91
CA LEU A 69 -0.69 -11.57 -0.52
C LEU A 69 0.59 -12.12 -1.18
N LEU A 70 1.76 -11.77 -0.64
CA LEU A 70 3.04 -12.17 -1.23
C LEU A 70 3.66 -13.40 -0.57
N MET A 71 3.17 -13.80 0.61
CA MET A 71 3.60 -14.98 1.36
C MET A 71 2.80 -16.26 1.02
N THR A 72 1.74 -16.16 0.21
CA THR A 72 1.12 -17.31 -0.46
C THR A 72 1.94 -17.78 -1.64
#